data_AF-A0A813E2M8-F1
#
_entry.id   AF-A0A813E2M8-F1
#
_cell.length_a   1.000
_cell.length_b   1.000
_cell.length_c   1.000
_cell.angle_alpha   90.00
_cell.angle_beta   90.00
_cell.angle_gamma   90.00
#
_symmetry.space_group_name_H-M   'P 1'
#
loop_
_entity.id
_entity.type
_entity.pdbx_description
1 polymer ?
#
loop_
_entity_poly.entity_id
_entity_poly.type
_entity_poly.pdbx_seq_one_letter_code
_entity_poly.pdbx_strand_id
1 'polypeptide(L)'
;MTAMSVAGAYQDQQGFETNFGDPLEDSSNTLFELRLNRAESRIDVYQPKMDVRTSDPESKEEVEASLGEGYLDSLPLLLCPKPQQDLLVVDAGRLIAEGFYVARAASQRSTYRVVSAKAYKTSFDVTVEYIKPGLPTLAVGFSVVLLPEIPMVPRASDDRLLYFTTLYTDEGQHAVGPHTLPSQAVDPTASVIWRWNISRLENSTIRIHVDPSVPERWREWVREGVEAWNAAFALIGQPQAVTAVLPEDEGWPADYDMADARFRQPLSVQKCLSSYALA
;
A
#
# COMPACT_ATOMS: atom_id res chain seq x y z
N MET A 1 -0.05 -3.48 1.10
CA MET A 1 0.58 -3.99 -0.14
C MET A 1 -0.12 -3.35 -1.33
N THR A 2 0.56 -3.13 -2.46
CA THR A 2 -0.11 -2.68 -3.69
C THR A 2 0.25 -3.58 -4.86
N ALA A 3 -0.75 -3.98 -5.65
CA ALA A 3 -0.64 -4.82 -6.84
C ALA A 3 -1.25 -4.11 -8.05
N MET A 4 -0.42 -3.83 -9.04
CA MET A 4 -0.81 -3.05 -10.23
C MET A 4 -0.49 -3.82 -11.50
N SER A 5 -1.40 -3.80 -12.47
CA SER A 5 -1.06 -4.21 -13.84
C SER A 5 -0.07 -3.20 -14.46
N VAL A 6 0.99 -3.72 -15.10
CA VAL A 6 2.00 -2.90 -15.79
C VAL A 6 2.17 -3.44 -17.20
N ALA A 7 1.32 -3.02 -18.12
CA ALA A 7 1.50 -3.29 -19.55
C ALA A 7 2.57 -2.35 -20.13
N GLY A 8 3.59 -2.92 -20.77
CA GLY A 8 4.53 -2.14 -21.56
C GLY A 8 3.87 -1.59 -22.82
N ALA A 9 4.09 -0.31 -23.13
CA ALA A 9 3.55 0.30 -24.34
C ALA A 9 4.29 -0.22 -25.60
N TYR A 10 3.57 -0.87 -26.54
CA TYR A 10 3.56 -0.53 -27.99
C TYR A 10 2.78 -1.54 -28.87
N GLN A 11 2.10 -1.00 -29.91
CA GLN A 11 1.42 -1.65 -31.06
C GLN A 11 0.18 -2.53 -30.79
N ASP A 12 -0.87 -2.48 -31.62
CA ASP A 12 -0.97 -1.99 -33.01
C ASP A 12 -2.16 -1.03 -33.29
N GLN A 13 -2.51 -0.81 -34.57
CA GLN A 13 -3.56 0.11 -35.01
C GLN A 13 -5.01 -0.43 -34.83
N GLN A 14 -5.22 -1.52 -34.07
CA GLN A 14 -6.53 -2.19 -33.97
C GLN A 14 -7.40 -1.78 -32.77
N GLY A 15 -7.03 -0.73 -32.04
CA GLY A 15 -7.96 0.00 -31.17
C GLY A 15 -8.40 -0.73 -29.88
N PHE A 16 -7.58 -1.63 -29.34
CA PHE A 16 -7.78 -2.12 -27.97
C PHE A 16 -7.21 -1.13 -26.95
N GLU A 17 -8.10 -0.40 -26.29
CA GLU A 17 -7.78 0.29 -25.04
C GLU A 17 -7.66 -0.75 -23.90
N THR A 18 -6.44 -1.01 -23.44
CA THR A 18 -6.19 -1.67 -22.16
C THR A 18 -5.86 -0.60 -21.12
N ASN A 19 -6.68 -0.50 -20.07
CA ASN A 19 -6.50 0.49 -19.00
C ASN A 19 -5.11 0.40 -18.36
N PHE A 20 -4.47 1.56 -18.18
CA PHE A 20 -3.20 1.67 -17.46
C PHE A 20 -3.43 1.67 -15.96
N GLY A 21 -2.99 0.61 -15.28
CA GLY A 21 -2.82 0.61 -13.84
C GLY A 21 -4.10 0.62 -13.02
N ASP A 22 -5.20 0.07 -13.54
CA ASP A 22 -6.35 -0.29 -12.71
C ASP A 22 -5.86 -1.18 -11.54
N PRO A 23 -6.23 -0.87 -10.29
CA PRO A 23 -5.93 -1.75 -9.17
C PRO A 23 -6.69 -3.07 -9.41
N LEU A 24 -5.96 -4.18 -9.47
CA LEU A 24 -6.54 -5.53 -9.53
C LEU A 24 -7.04 -5.99 -8.14
N GLU A 25 -7.28 -5.02 -7.26
CA GLU A 25 -7.42 -5.18 -5.81
C GLU A 25 -8.88 -5.07 -5.40
N ASP A 26 -9.29 -5.96 -4.51
CA ASP A 26 -10.20 -5.57 -3.44
C ASP A 26 -9.37 -4.84 -2.38
N SER A 27 -9.47 -3.51 -2.34
CA SER A 27 -8.59 -2.65 -1.54
C SER A 27 -8.77 -2.81 -0.03
N SER A 28 -9.84 -3.48 0.41
CA SER A 28 -10.06 -3.90 1.80
C SER A 28 -9.02 -4.90 2.29
N ASN A 29 -8.43 -5.68 1.38
CA ASN A 29 -7.62 -6.87 1.67
C ASN A 29 -6.12 -6.69 1.35
N THR A 30 -5.58 -5.47 1.49
CA THR A 30 -4.18 -5.16 1.14
C THR A 30 -3.16 -5.38 2.27
N LEU A 31 -3.61 -5.75 3.47
CA LEU A 31 -2.77 -6.03 4.64
C LEU A 31 -2.59 -7.54 4.84
N PHE A 32 -1.40 -7.96 5.23
CA PHE A 32 -1.12 -9.29 5.77
C PHE A 32 -0.04 -9.23 6.86
N GLU A 33 -0.12 -10.13 7.82
CA GLU A 33 0.84 -10.32 8.91
C GLU A 33 1.59 -11.64 8.70
N LEU A 34 2.90 -11.64 9.00
CA LEU A 34 3.76 -12.81 8.92
C LEU A 34 4.23 -13.20 10.33
N ARG A 35 3.68 -14.28 10.89
CA ARG A 35 4.03 -14.78 12.23
C ARG A 35 5.02 -15.94 12.14
N LEU A 36 6.17 -15.79 12.79
CA LEU A 36 7.19 -16.84 12.84
C LEU A 36 6.82 -17.95 13.83
N ASN A 37 6.54 -19.14 13.32
CA ASN A 37 6.34 -20.34 14.11
C ASN A 37 7.65 -21.16 14.15
N ARG A 38 8.44 -20.94 15.21
CA ARG A 38 9.73 -21.61 15.42
C ARG A 38 9.59 -23.10 15.75
N ALA A 39 8.47 -23.53 16.33
CA ALA A 39 8.26 -24.93 16.71
C ALA A 39 8.10 -25.82 15.48
N GLU A 40 7.39 -25.32 14.46
CA GLU A 40 7.06 -26.06 13.23
C GLU A 40 7.86 -25.59 12.02
N SER A 41 8.90 -24.76 12.22
CA SER A 41 9.81 -24.23 11.20
C SER A 41 9.10 -23.61 9.98
N ARG A 42 8.09 -22.77 10.26
CA ARG A 42 7.29 -22.08 9.22
C ARG A 42 6.99 -20.63 9.58
N ILE A 43 6.53 -19.88 8.58
CA ILE A 43 5.87 -18.60 8.76
C ILE A 43 4.38 -18.78 8.45
N ASP A 44 3.54 -18.47 9.43
CA ASP A 44 2.09 -18.45 9.29
C ASP A 44 1.65 -17.07 8.77
N VAL A 45 0.84 -17.06 7.72
CA VAL A 45 0.35 -15.85 7.04
C VAL A 45 -1.08 -15.58 7.46
N TYR A 46 -1.34 -14.36 7.93
CA TYR A 46 -2.65 -13.89 8.34
C TYR A 46 -3.06 -12.65 7.54
N GLN A 47 -4.35 -12.48 7.30
CA GLN A 47 -4.95 -11.31 6.67
C GLN A 47 -6.09 -10.83 7.59
N PRO A 48 -5.85 -9.79 8.41
CA PRO A 48 -6.88 -9.28 9.29
C PRO A 48 -8.00 -8.63 8.47
N LYS A 49 -9.25 -8.84 8.89
CA LYS A 49 -10.41 -8.15 8.33
C LYS A 49 -10.43 -6.72 8.86
N MET A 50 -10.34 -5.74 7.97
CA MET A 50 -10.27 -4.31 8.32
C MET A 50 -11.56 -3.55 7.97
N ASP A 51 -12.45 -4.22 7.23
CA ASP A 51 -13.75 -3.80 6.68
C ASP A 51 -14.89 -3.85 7.70
N VAL A 52 -14.70 -4.57 8.81
CA VAL A 52 -15.66 -4.66 9.92
C VAL A 52 -14.95 -4.35 11.23
N ARG A 53 -15.58 -3.52 12.05
CA ARG A 53 -15.12 -3.08 13.38
C ARG A 53 -16.34 -2.92 14.29
N THR A 54 -16.11 -2.60 15.55
CA THR A 54 -17.19 -2.10 16.42
C THR A 54 -16.67 -1.13 17.46
N SER A 55 -17.40 -0.03 17.66
CA SER A 55 -17.24 0.92 18.76
C SER A 55 -18.31 0.75 19.85
N ASP A 56 -19.27 -0.15 19.65
CA ASP A 56 -20.25 -0.57 20.66
C ASP A 56 -19.58 -1.51 21.68
N PRO A 57 -19.52 -1.16 22.98
CA PRO A 57 -18.92 -2.01 24.00
C PRO A 57 -19.72 -3.29 24.29
N GLU A 58 -21.02 -3.37 23.96
CA GLU A 58 -21.85 -4.56 24.17
C GLU A 58 -21.59 -5.61 23.08
N SER A 59 -21.54 -5.20 21.82
CA SER A 59 -21.27 -6.08 20.66
C SER A 59 -19.80 -6.49 20.51
N LYS A 60 -18.88 -5.85 21.24
CA LYS A 60 -17.43 -5.95 21.01
C LYS A 60 -16.87 -7.38 20.97
N GLU A 61 -17.14 -8.17 22.00
CA GLU A 61 -16.58 -9.53 22.13
C GLU A 61 -17.12 -10.47 21.03
N GLU A 62 -18.39 -10.33 20.67
CA GLU A 62 -19.04 -11.13 19.62
C GLU A 62 -18.49 -10.80 18.24
N VAL A 63 -18.37 -9.50 17.91
CA VAL A 63 -17.79 -9.05 16.63
C VAL A 63 -16.33 -9.50 16.52
N GLU A 64 -15.47 -9.23 17.51
CA GLU A 64 -14.05 -9.64 17.48
C GLU A 64 -13.89 -11.16 17.35
N ALA A 65 -14.73 -11.96 18.02
CA ALA A 65 -14.75 -13.42 17.87
C ALA A 65 -15.22 -13.87 16.47
N SER A 66 -16.19 -13.18 15.87
CA SER A 66 -16.76 -13.52 14.56
C SER A 66 -15.80 -13.29 13.38
N LEU A 67 -14.90 -12.30 13.50
CA LEU A 67 -13.93 -11.97 12.45
C LEU A 67 -12.94 -13.12 12.23
N GLY A 68 -12.54 -13.77 13.33
CA GLY A 68 -11.50 -14.80 13.38
C GLY A 68 -10.09 -14.22 13.19
N GLU A 69 -9.05 -15.04 13.38
CA GLU A 69 -7.66 -14.57 13.26
C GLU A 69 -7.25 -14.18 11.82
N GLY A 70 -8.03 -14.56 10.80
CA GLY A 70 -7.71 -14.30 9.40
C GLY A 70 -6.58 -15.16 8.83
N TYR A 71 -6.33 -16.36 9.38
CA TYR A 71 -5.31 -17.27 8.85
C TYR A 71 -5.54 -17.58 7.36
N LEU A 72 -4.52 -17.33 6.54
CA LEU A 72 -4.55 -17.59 5.10
C LEU A 72 -3.74 -18.83 4.73
N ASP A 73 -2.50 -18.92 5.19
CA ASP A 73 -1.53 -19.88 4.65
C ASP A 73 -0.32 -20.12 5.54
N SER A 74 0.47 -21.14 5.21
CA SER A 74 1.75 -21.48 5.84
C SER A 74 2.85 -21.55 4.79
N LEU A 75 3.95 -20.83 5.03
CA LEU A 75 5.15 -20.83 4.22
C LEU A 75 6.28 -21.58 4.96
N PRO A 76 6.81 -22.69 4.43
CA PRO A 76 7.89 -23.42 5.08
C PRO A 76 9.21 -22.63 5.05
N LEU A 77 10.00 -22.72 6.13
CA LEU A 77 11.35 -22.19 6.14
C LEU A 77 12.29 -23.09 5.33
N LEU A 78 13.14 -22.48 4.49
CA LEU A 78 14.17 -23.18 3.74
C LEU A 78 15.47 -23.25 4.55
N LEU A 79 16.11 -24.43 4.54
CA LEU A 79 17.40 -24.64 5.18
C LEU A 79 18.53 -23.97 4.36
N CYS A 80 19.17 -22.96 4.93
CA CYS A 80 20.31 -22.28 4.30
C CYS A 80 21.57 -23.17 4.30
N PRO A 81 22.19 -23.47 3.14
CA PRO A 81 23.43 -24.26 3.07
C PRO A 81 24.63 -23.57 3.74
N LYS A 82 24.57 -22.25 3.91
CA LYS A 82 25.48 -21.45 4.73
C LYS A 82 24.63 -20.74 5.81
N PRO A 83 24.76 -21.08 7.10
CA PRO A 83 24.00 -20.43 8.15
C PRO A 83 24.46 -18.98 8.33
N GLN A 84 23.66 -18.03 7.84
CA GLN A 84 23.65 -16.66 8.36
C GLN A 84 22.78 -16.67 9.60
N GLN A 85 23.32 -16.29 10.75
CA GLN A 85 22.73 -16.60 12.06
C GLN A 85 21.38 -15.90 12.32
N ASP A 86 21.09 -14.83 11.58
CA ASP A 86 19.89 -14.00 11.74
C ASP A 86 19.01 -13.90 10.46
N LEU A 87 19.23 -14.75 9.45
CA LEU A 87 18.43 -14.74 8.21
C LEU A 87 17.43 -15.89 8.16
N LEU A 88 16.15 -15.57 7.96
CA LEU A 88 15.11 -16.54 7.60
C LEU A 88 14.92 -16.53 6.09
N VAL A 89 14.91 -17.71 5.46
CA VAL A 89 14.65 -17.87 4.03
C VAL A 89 13.35 -18.64 3.85
N VAL A 90 12.52 -18.17 2.93
CA VAL A 90 11.18 -18.67 2.64
C VAL A 90 11.04 -18.82 1.13
N ASP A 91 10.33 -19.86 0.68
CA ASP A 91 9.99 -19.97 -0.74
C ASP A 91 8.87 -18.97 -1.12
N ALA A 92 9.26 -17.89 -1.81
CA ALA A 92 8.33 -16.90 -2.34
C ALA A 92 7.47 -17.43 -3.50
N GLY A 93 7.77 -18.60 -4.07
CA GLY A 93 7.01 -19.20 -5.16
C GLY A 93 5.55 -19.47 -4.81
N ARG A 94 5.25 -19.73 -3.52
CA ARG A 94 3.88 -19.87 -3.01
C ARG A 94 3.15 -18.53 -2.91
N LEU A 95 3.82 -17.49 -2.40
CA LEU A 95 3.29 -16.12 -2.40
C LEU A 95 2.94 -15.67 -3.82
N ILE A 96 3.83 -15.92 -4.78
CA ILE A 96 3.61 -15.56 -6.19
C ILE A 96 2.46 -16.37 -6.81
N ALA A 97 2.36 -17.67 -6.55
CA ALA A 97 1.24 -18.49 -7.04
C ALA A 97 -0.13 -18.00 -6.53
N GLU A 98 -0.19 -17.47 -5.31
CA GLU A 98 -1.40 -16.88 -4.72
C GLU A 98 -1.59 -15.38 -5.05
N GLY A 99 -0.75 -14.81 -5.92
CA GLY A 99 -0.86 -13.39 -6.29
C GLY A 99 -0.60 -12.45 -5.11
N PHE A 100 0.27 -12.89 -4.19
CA PHE A 100 0.47 -12.34 -2.84
C PHE A 100 -0.84 -12.11 -2.07
N TYR A 101 -1.84 -12.98 -2.29
CA TYR A 101 -3.18 -12.95 -1.71
C TYR A 101 -4.06 -11.76 -2.13
N VAL A 102 -3.47 -10.69 -2.69
CA VAL A 102 -4.14 -9.48 -3.18
C VAL A 102 -4.61 -9.57 -4.64
N ALA A 103 -3.86 -10.27 -5.50
CA ALA A 103 -4.14 -10.39 -6.94
C ALA A 103 -4.53 -11.82 -7.36
N ARG A 104 -5.25 -12.55 -6.48
CA ARG A 104 -5.63 -13.96 -6.67
C ARG A 104 -6.30 -14.23 -8.03
N ALA A 105 -7.13 -13.32 -8.53
CA ALA A 105 -7.77 -13.48 -9.85
C ALA A 105 -6.76 -13.53 -11.02
N ALA A 106 -5.68 -12.76 -10.93
CA ALA A 106 -4.59 -12.77 -11.91
C ALA A 106 -3.74 -14.05 -11.82
N SER A 107 -3.43 -14.50 -10.61
CA SER A 107 -2.55 -15.67 -10.40
C SER A 107 -3.25 -17.02 -10.57
N GLN A 108 -4.55 -17.12 -10.26
CA GLN A 108 -5.29 -18.38 -10.29
C GLN A 108 -5.23 -19.08 -11.65
N ARG A 109 -4.71 -20.32 -11.63
CA ARG A 109 -4.51 -21.21 -12.79
C ARG A 109 -3.56 -20.65 -13.87
N SER A 110 -2.73 -19.66 -13.52
CA SER A 110 -1.64 -19.16 -14.35
C SER A 110 -0.36 -19.97 -14.14
N THR A 111 0.42 -20.17 -15.20
CA THR A 111 1.88 -20.28 -15.01
C THR A 111 2.44 -18.88 -14.81
N TYR A 112 3.58 -18.73 -14.13
CA TYR A 112 4.17 -17.42 -13.88
C TYR A 112 5.65 -17.35 -14.25
N ARG A 113 6.10 -16.13 -14.58
CA ARG A 113 7.51 -15.78 -14.77
C ARG A 113 7.83 -14.55 -13.92
N VAL A 114 8.83 -14.66 -13.05
CA VAL A 114 9.37 -13.48 -12.35
C VAL A 114 10.20 -12.68 -13.36
N VAL A 115 9.83 -11.43 -13.59
CA VAL A 115 10.51 -10.50 -14.51
C VAL A 115 11.57 -9.70 -13.78
N SER A 116 11.25 -9.22 -12.58
CA SER A 116 12.18 -8.51 -11.70
C SER A 116 11.84 -8.78 -10.24
N ALA A 117 12.86 -8.74 -9.40
CA ALA A 117 12.74 -8.68 -7.95
C ALA A 117 13.82 -7.73 -7.41
N LYS A 118 13.42 -6.74 -6.61
CA LYS A 118 14.30 -5.80 -5.92
C LYS A 118 13.93 -5.78 -4.44
N ALA A 119 14.94 -5.69 -3.57
CA ALA A 119 14.74 -5.61 -2.13
C ALA A 119 15.45 -4.38 -1.56
N TYR A 120 14.79 -3.72 -0.62
CA TYR A 120 15.23 -2.52 0.06
C TYR A 120 15.19 -2.76 1.58
N LYS A 121 15.53 -1.73 2.37
CA LYS A 121 15.63 -1.86 3.84
C LYS A 121 14.30 -2.24 4.51
N THR A 122 13.18 -1.72 4.01
CA THR A 122 11.84 -1.84 4.63
C THR A 122 10.76 -2.16 3.60
N SER A 123 11.13 -2.54 2.39
CA SER A 123 10.22 -2.86 1.30
C SER A 123 10.88 -3.78 0.28
N PHE A 124 10.07 -4.41 -0.57
CA PHE A 124 10.55 -5.12 -1.73
C PHE A 124 9.50 -5.05 -2.85
N ASP A 125 9.99 -5.09 -4.09
CA ASP A 125 9.18 -5.00 -5.29
C ASP A 125 9.45 -6.20 -6.20
N VAL A 126 8.38 -6.86 -6.64
CA VAL A 126 8.46 -8.02 -7.54
C VAL A 126 7.49 -7.82 -8.71
N THR A 127 8.00 -7.87 -9.94
CA THR A 127 7.16 -7.91 -11.14
C THR A 127 7.03 -9.35 -11.62
N VAL A 128 5.79 -9.82 -11.72
CA VAL A 128 5.43 -11.18 -12.14
C VAL A 128 4.54 -11.10 -13.37
N GLU A 129 4.91 -11.82 -14.42
CA GLU A 129 4.01 -12.12 -15.53
C GLU A 129 3.21 -13.38 -15.24
N TYR A 130 1.89 -13.26 -15.26
CA TYR A 130 0.96 -14.38 -15.25
C TYR A 130 0.56 -14.73 -16.68
N ILE A 131 0.79 -15.99 -17.04
CA ILE A 131 0.57 -16.55 -18.38
C ILE A 131 -0.58 -17.55 -18.26
N LYS A 132 -1.71 -17.24 -18.90
CA LYS A 132 -2.89 -18.13 -19.03
C LYS A 132 -3.06 -18.52 -20.50
N PRO A 133 -3.16 -19.81 -20.85
CA PRO A 133 -3.43 -20.24 -22.23
C PRO A 133 -4.69 -19.59 -22.78
N GLY A 134 -4.59 -18.97 -23.97
CA GLY A 134 -5.73 -18.31 -24.63
C GLY A 134 -6.03 -16.88 -24.17
N LEU A 135 -5.23 -16.30 -23.27
CA LEU A 135 -5.33 -14.89 -22.87
C LEU A 135 -3.99 -14.17 -23.07
N PRO A 136 -3.99 -12.82 -23.20
CA PRO A 136 -2.77 -12.02 -23.13
C PRO A 136 -2.00 -12.27 -21.82
N THR A 137 -0.68 -12.15 -21.87
CA THR A 137 0.16 -12.22 -20.66
C THR A 137 -0.05 -10.97 -19.82
N LEU A 138 -0.32 -11.15 -18.52
CA LEU A 138 -0.59 -10.06 -17.58
C LEU A 138 0.61 -9.86 -16.65
N ALA A 139 1.36 -8.79 -16.86
CA ALA A 139 2.41 -8.37 -15.94
C ALA A 139 1.81 -7.59 -14.76
N VAL A 140 2.10 -8.03 -13.54
CA VAL A 140 1.67 -7.42 -12.28
C VAL A 140 2.89 -7.05 -11.45
N GLY A 141 3.01 -5.78 -11.09
CA GLY A 141 3.99 -5.27 -10.14
C GLY A 141 3.40 -5.33 -8.72
N PHE A 142 4.12 -5.98 -7.81
CA PHE A 142 3.79 -6.12 -6.40
C PHE A 142 4.79 -5.34 -5.55
N SER A 143 4.33 -4.31 -4.84
CA SER A 143 5.16 -3.58 -3.85
C SER A 143 4.68 -3.92 -2.44
N VAL A 144 5.60 -4.46 -1.64
CA VAL A 144 5.39 -4.81 -0.23
C VAL A 144 6.22 -3.87 0.63
N VAL A 145 5.58 -3.24 1.61
CA VAL A 145 6.19 -2.28 2.52
C VAL A 145 5.94 -2.71 3.96
N LEU A 146 6.98 -2.69 4.78
CA LEU A 146 6.88 -2.91 6.23
C LEU A 146 6.24 -1.68 6.86
N LEU A 147 5.14 -1.92 7.59
CA LEU A 147 4.39 -0.88 8.30
C LEU A 147 5.08 -0.44 9.60
N PRO A 148 4.84 0.79 10.08
CA PRO A 148 5.32 1.23 11.39
C PRO A 148 4.65 0.43 12.52
N GLU A 149 5.40 0.13 13.59
CA GLU A 149 4.90 -0.60 14.77
C GLU A 149 3.72 0.12 15.47
N ILE A 150 3.71 1.45 15.42
CA ILE A 150 2.64 2.27 15.99
C ILE A 150 1.76 2.79 14.85
N PRO A 151 0.48 2.41 14.79
CA PRO A 151 -0.44 2.89 13.77
C PRO A 151 -0.55 4.42 13.72
N MET A 152 -0.97 4.92 12.56
CA MET A 152 -1.45 6.29 12.46
C MET A 152 -2.86 6.37 13.07
N VAL A 153 -3.26 7.52 13.63
CA VAL A 153 -4.65 7.68 14.10
C VAL A 153 -5.50 8.11 12.89
N PRO A 154 -6.52 7.32 12.49
CA PRO A 154 -7.41 7.69 11.39
C PRO A 154 -8.25 8.92 11.76
N ARG A 155 -8.80 9.59 10.75
CA ARG A 155 -9.78 10.68 10.91
C ARG A 155 -11.01 10.37 10.08
N ALA A 156 -12.18 10.85 10.48
CA ALA A 156 -13.35 10.83 9.60
C ALA A 156 -13.04 11.51 8.26
N SER A 157 -13.57 10.97 7.16
CA SER A 157 -13.51 11.62 5.86
C SER A 157 -14.28 12.94 5.85
N ASP A 158 -13.91 13.83 4.93
CA ASP A 158 -14.60 15.08 4.69
C ASP A 158 -14.87 15.16 3.19
N ASP A 159 -16.13 15.01 2.79
CA ASP A 159 -16.54 14.84 1.38
C ASP A 159 -16.20 16.06 0.49
N ARG A 160 -15.83 17.19 1.11
CA ARG A 160 -15.32 18.38 0.42
C ARG A 160 -13.88 18.20 -0.08
N LEU A 161 -13.19 17.16 0.37
CA LEU A 161 -11.80 16.86 0.08
C LEU A 161 -11.69 15.52 -0.63
N LEU A 162 -11.35 15.57 -1.92
CA LEU A 162 -11.03 14.39 -2.73
C LEU A 162 -9.78 13.70 -2.15
N TYR A 163 -10.01 12.62 -1.41
CA TYR A 163 -8.99 11.78 -0.80
C TYR A 163 -9.44 10.32 -0.85
N PHE A 164 -8.50 9.39 -0.89
CA PHE A 164 -8.85 7.96 -0.81
C PHE A 164 -9.29 7.64 0.62
N THR A 165 -10.51 7.13 0.74
CA THR A 165 -11.08 6.73 2.02
C THR A 165 -10.94 5.23 2.22
N THR A 166 -10.77 4.80 3.46
CA THR A 166 -11.02 3.42 3.89
C THR A 166 -12.42 3.37 4.45
N LEU A 167 -13.23 2.45 3.94
CA LEU A 167 -14.57 2.18 4.45
C LEU A 167 -14.52 0.99 5.42
N TYR A 168 -15.28 1.07 6.51
CA TYR A 168 -15.57 -0.08 7.36
C TYR A 168 -16.99 0.01 7.92
N THR A 169 -17.62 -1.11 8.22
CA THR A 169 -18.88 -1.18 8.96
C THR A 169 -18.58 -1.21 10.46
N ASP A 170 -19.24 -0.34 11.22
CA ASP A 170 -19.17 -0.28 12.68
C ASP A 170 -20.36 -1.08 13.26
N GLU A 171 -20.21 -2.41 13.36
CA GLU A 171 -21.28 -3.33 13.76
C GLU A 171 -21.76 -3.05 15.19
N GLY A 172 -23.06 -3.21 15.43
CA GLY A 172 -23.70 -2.97 16.73
C GLY A 172 -24.69 -1.82 16.71
N GLN A 173 -25.21 -1.46 17.90
CA GLN A 173 -26.24 -0.44 18.04
C GLN A 173 -25.69 0.87 18.61
N HIS A 174 -25.76 1.93 17.80
CA HIS A 174 -25.18 3.24 18.06
C HIS A 174 -26.22 4.27 18.51
N ALA A 175 -25.74 5.36 19.10
CA ALA A 175 -26.61 6.46 19.54
C ALA A 175 -27.15 7.25 18.34
N VAL A 176 -28.49 7.34 18.24
CA VAL A 176 -29.18 8.13 17.21
C VAL A 176 -28.95 9.63 17.47
N GLY A 177 -28.17 10.29 16.62
CA GLY A 177 -28.02 11.75 16.63
C GLY A 177 -29.31 12.48 16.21
N PRO A 178 -29.45 13.80 16.47
CA PRO A 178 -30.67 14.56 16.17
C PRO A 178 -31.02 14.65 14.66
N HIS A 179 -30.13 14.19 13.78
CA HIS A 179 -30.30 14.14 12.33
C HIS A 179 -30.08 12.74 11.75
N THR A 180 -29.94 11.72 12.59
CA THR A 180 -29.72 10.31 12.20
C THR A 180 -31.07 9.60 12.22
N LEU A 181 -31.39 8.79 11.20
CA LEU A 181 -32.54 7.90 11.27
C LEU A 181 -32.22 6.70 12.18
N PRO A 182 -33.19 6.12 12.91
CA PRO A 182 -32.93 4.91 13.72
C PRO A 182 -32.35 3.74 12.93
N SER A 183 -32.67 3.63 11.64
CA SER A 183 -32.11 2.62 10.72
C SER A 183 -30.67 2.90 10.26
N GLN A 184 -30.12 4.08 10.54
CA GLN A 184 -28.73 4.46 10.26
C GLN A 184 -27.84 4.36 11.50
N ALA A 185 -28.42 3.92 12.64
CA ALA A 185 -27.71 3.73 13.90
C ALA A 185 -27.43 2.25 14.21
N VAL A 186 -27.83 1.34 13.31
CA VAL A 186 -27.45 -0.07 13.34
C VAL A 186 -26.47 -0.27 12.20
N ASP A 187 -25.31 -0.85 12.50
CA ASP A 187 -24.23 -1.18 11.56
C ASP A 187 -23.85 -0.03 10.58
N PRO A 188 -23.62 1.21 11.04
CA PRO A 188 -23.28 2.32 10.16
C PRO A 188 -21.94 2.11 9.45
N THR A 189 -21.91 2.38 8.14
CA THR A 189 -20.65 2.45 7.38
C THR A 189 -19.90 3.74 7.73
N ALA A 190 -18.74 3.59 8.34
CA ALA A 190 -17.79 4.67 8.59
C ALA A 190 -16.82 4.82 7.42
N SER A 191 -16.48 6.07 7.11
CA SER A 191 -15.49 6.43 6.09
C SER A 191 -14.37 7.22 6.76
N VAL A 192 -13.13 6.72 6.65
CA VAL A 192 -11.95 7.33 7.29
C VAL A 192 -10.86 7.64 6.27
N ILE A 193 -10.08 8.66 6.60
CA ILE A 193 -8.87 9.06 5.89
C ILE A 193 -7.69 9.01 6.84
N TRP A 194 -6.57 8.55 6.32
CA TRP A 194 -5.31 8.51 7.03
C TRP A 194 -4.47 9.71 6.58
N ARG A 195 -4.22 10.65 7.49
CA ARG A 195 -3.43 11.86 7.18
C ARG A 195 -2.06 11.78 7.82
N TRP A 196 -1.03 12.05 7.02
CA TRP A 196 0.33 12.14 7.54
C TRP A 196 0.44 13.19 8.65
N ASN A 197 1.13 12.86 9.73
CA ASN A 197 1.46 13.82 10.77
C ASN A 197 2.82 14.42 10.44
N ILE A 198 2.84 15.64 9.89
CA ILE A 198 4.06 16.34 9.47
C ILE A 198 5.04 16.48 10.65
N SER A 199 4.54 16.68 11.87
CA SER A 199 5.34 16.78 13.10
C SER A 199 6.03 15.48 13.52
N ARG A 200 5.76 14.34 12.86
CA ARG A 200 6.52 13.08 13.03
C ARG A 200 7.70 12.94 12.06
N LEU A 201 7.91 13.88 11.13
CA LEU A 201 9.08 13.90 10.24
C LEU A 201 10.27 14.54 10.95
N GLU A 202 11.48 14.02 10.74
CA GLU A 202 12.73 14.44 11.40
C GLU A 202 12.94 15.97 11.40
N ASN A 203 12.58 16.64 10.30
CA ASN A 203 12.68 18.10 10.13
C ASN A 203 11.31 18.79 9.96
N SER A 204 10.18 18.09 10.14
CA SER A 204 8.83 18.57 9.76
C SER A 204 8.68 19.01 8.28
N THR A 205 9.55 18.51 7.39
CA THR A 205 9.53 18.80 5.94
C THR A 205 9.29 17.53 5.11
N ILE A 206 8.28 17.59 4.26
CA ILE A 206 7.94 16.60 3.25
C ILE A 206 8.91 16.75 2.08
N ARG A 207 10.01 15.98 2.12
CA ARG A 207 10.90 15.80 0.97
C ARG A 207 10.19 14.97 -0.11
N ILE A 208 10.16 15.51 -1.33
CA ILE A 208 9.68 14.88 -2.57
C ILE A 208 10.84 14.83 -3.56
N HIS A 209 11.17 13.64 -4.05
CA HIS A 209 12.26 13.42 -5.00
C HIS A 209 11.73 13.44 -6.43
N VAL A 210 12.26 14.31 -7.28
CA VAL A 210 11.90 14.36 -8.71
C VAL A 210 12.72 13.29 -9.44
N ASP A 211 12.04 12.29 -10.00
CA ASP A 211 12.71 11.13 -10.61
C ASP A 211 13.60 11.52 -11.81
N PRO A 212 14.79 10.91 -11.98
CA PRO A 212 15.67 11.18 -13.12
C PRO A 212 15.04 10.95 -14.50
N SER A 213 14.00 10.12 -14.62
CA SER A 213 13.23 9.93 -15.86
C SER A 213 12.43 11.18 -16.28
N VAL A 214 12.18 12.12 -15.36
CA VAL A 214 11.67 13.45 -15.71
C VAL A 214 12.74 14.16 -16.54
N PRO A 215 12.46 14.58 -17.80
CA PRO A 215 13.43 15.28 -18.63
C PRO A 215 13.94 16.55 -17.94
N GLU A 216 15.26 16.77 -18.00
CA GLU A 216 15.96 17.87 -17.31
C GLU A 216 15.28 19.25 -17.46
N ARG A 217 14.87 19.60 -18.69
CA ARG A 217 14.13 20.83 -19.02
C ARG A 217 12.82 21.05 -18.23
N TRP A 218 12.27 20.00 -17.61
CA TRP A 218 11.04 20.03 -16.83
C TRP A 218 11.26 19.88 -15.32
N ARG A 219 12.46 19.46 -14.87
CA ARG A 219 12.74 19.22 -13.44
C ARG A 219 12.51 20.46 -12.58
N GLU A 220 12.96 21.61 -13.06
CA GLU A 220 12.78 22.90 -12.38
C GLU A 220 11.30 23.27 -12.19
N TRP A 221 10.50 23.16 -13.26
CA TRP A 221 9.06 23.44 -13.22
C TRP A 221 8.29 22.45 -12.33
N VAL A 222 8.76 21.20 -12.23
CA VAL A 222 8.22 20.22 -11.28
C VAL A 222 8.60 20.60 -9.84
N ARG A 223 9.82 21.08 -9.58
CA ARG A 223 10.22 21.65 -8.28
C ARG A 223 9.31 22.82 -7.90
N GLU A 224 9.15 23.81 -8.77
CA GLU A 224 8.25 24.95 -8.53
C GLU A 224 6.81 24.51 -8.23
N GLY A 225 6.26 23.56 -9.01
CA GLY A 225 4.91 23.05 -8.81
C GLY A 225 4.70 22.28 -7.50
N VAL A 226 5.73 21.56 -7.04
CA VAL A 226 5.74 20.87 -5.73
C VAL A 226 5.84 21.89 -4.59
N GLU A 227 6.73 22.87 -4.70
CA GLU A 227 7.00 23.84 -3.64
C GLU A 227 5.96 24.97 -3.55
N ALA A 228 5.17 25.20 -4.60
CA ALA A 228 4.02 26.11 -4.58
C ALA A 228 3.00 25.76 -3.48
N TRP A 229 2.91 24.48 -3.08
CA TRP A 229 2.07 24.06 -1.94
C TRP A 229 2.47 24.70 -0.61
N ASN A 230 3.71 25.17 -0.45
CA ASN A 230 4.13 25.90 0.75
C ASN A 230 3.29 27.17 1.00
N ALA A 231 2.69 27.77 -0.03
CA ALA A 231 1.76 28.89 0.15
C ALA A 231 0.50 28.48 0.95
N ALA A 232 0.00 27.25 0.75
CA ALA A 232 -1.10 26.71 1.54
C ALA A 232 -0.65 26.29 2.95
N PHE A 233 0.53 25.67 3.08
CA PHE A 233 1.08 25.29 4.38
C PHE A 233 1.47 26.49 5.26
N ALA A 234 1.85 27.63 4.66
CA ALA A 234 2.09 28.88 5.38
C ALA A 234 0.86 29.37 6.16
N LEU A 235 -0.36 29.16 5.63
CA LEU A 235 -1.62 29.53 6.32
C LEU A 235 -1.85 28.74 7.61
N ILE A 236 -1.25 27.55 7.75
CA ILE A 236 -1.29 26.72 8.96
C ILE A 236 0.03 26.76 9.76
N GLY A 237 0.87 27.77 9.50
CA GLY A 237 2.12 28.02 10.25
C GLY A 237 3.33 27.19 9.83
N GLN A 238 3.30 26.54 8.65
CA GLN A 238 4.39 25.70 8.15
C GLN A 238 4.88 26.16 6.76
N PRO A 239 5.52 27.34 6.63
CA PRO A 239 5.86 27.93 5.32
C PRO A 239 6.95 27.19 4.51
N GLN A 240 7.56 26.13 5.06
CA GLN A 240 8.54 25.26 4.39
C GLN A 240 8.23 23.77 4.67
N ALA A 241 6.94 23.42 4.60
CA ALA A 241 6.45 22.06 4.82
C ALA A 241 6.82 21.09 3.69
N VAL A 242 7.12 21.57 2.48
CA VAL A 242 7.42 20.75 1.30
C VAL A 242 8.70 21.24 0.63
N THR A 243 9.54 20.31 0.18
CA THR A 243 10.75 20.60 -0.59
C THR A 243 10.93 19.56 -1.69
N ALA A 244 11.21 20.02 -2.91
CA ALA A 244 11.57 19.15 -4.01
C ALA A 244 13.10 18.96 -4.04
N VAL A 245 13.54 17.71 -4.15
CA VAL A 245 14.96 17.35 -4.30
C VAL A 245 15.15 16.83 -5.72
N LEU A 246 16.07 17.44 -6.46
CA LEU A 246 16.43 17.06 -7.83
C LEU A 246 17.65 16.14 -7.85
N PRO A 247 17.86 15.35 -8.93
CA PRO A 247 19.06 14.52 -9.11
C PRO A 247 20.39 15.27 -9.08
N GLU A 248 20.36 16.58 -9.35
CA GLU A 248 21.51 17.49 -9.35
C GLU A 248 21.79 18.15 -7.99
N ASP A 249 20.84 18.13 -7.05
CA ASP A 249 20.99 18.78 -5.73
C ASP A 249 21.88 17.92 -4.79
N GLU A 250 22.76 18.53 -3.98
CA GLU A 250 23.70 17.83 -3.07
C GLU A 250 23.04 16.86 -2.06
N GLY A 251 21.73 17.00 -1.83
CA GLY A 251 20.92 16.14 -0.97
C GLY A 251 20.37 14.88 -1.65
N TRP A 252 20.74 14.59 -2.91
CA TRP A 252 20.24 13.41 -3.62
C TRP A 252 20.82 12.09 -3.07
N PRO A 253 19.99 11.09 -2.75
CA PRO A 253 20.46 9.81 -2.21
C PRO A 253 21.15 8.97 -3.29
N ALA A 254 22.36 8.47 -2.97
CA ALA A 254 23.14 7.62 -3.89
C ALA A 254 22.52 6.24 -4.14
N ASP A 255 21.65 5.78 -3.22
CA ASP A 255 20.89 4.52 -3.29
C ASP A 255 19.46 4.71 -3.83
N TYR A 256 19.21 5.78 -4.59
CA TYR A 256 17.88 6.07 -5.16
C TYR A 256 17.38 4.98 -6.10
N ASP A 257 16.17 4.48 -5.84
CA ASP A 257 15.39 3.66 -6.75
C ASP A 257 13.92 4.09 -6.71
N MET A 258 13.25 4.11 -7.86
CA MET A 258 11.85 4.49 -8.00
C MET A 258 10.90 3.57 -7.22
N ALA A 259 11.28 2.31 -7.03
CA ALA A 259 10.50 1.33 -6.28
C ALA A 259 10.85 1.28 -4.78
N ASP A 260 11.79 2.09 -4.28
CA ASP A 260 12.05 2.16 -2.85
C ASP A 260 11.03 3.10 -2.16
N ALA A 261 10.12 2.50 -1.39
CA ALA A 261 9.11 3.19 -0.59
C ALA A 261 9.63 4.30 0.36
N ARG A 262 10.94 4.33 0.67
CA ARG A 262 11.58 5.45 1.41
C ARG A 262 11.51 6.76 0.62
N PHE A 263 11.55 6.73 -0.71
CA PHE A 263 11.62 7.90 -1.57
C PHE A 263 10.24 8.23 -2.17
N ARG A 264 9.67 9.37 -1.76
CA ARG A 264 8.39 9.87 -2.29
C ARG A 264 8.63 10.64 -3.58
N GLN A 265 8.00 10.24 -4.68
CA GLN A 265 8.02 10.95 -5.97
C GLN A 265 6.64 11.55 -6.29
N PRO A 266 6.53 12.65 -7.06
CA PRO A 266 5.24 13.30 -7.35
C PRO A 266 4.12 12.35 -7.81
N LEU A 267 4.42 11.38 -8.69
CA LEU A 267 3.47 10.37 -9.19
C LEU A 267 3.22 9.21 -8.20
N SER A 268 4.16 8.93 -7.29
CA SER A 268 4.04 7.88 -6.27
C SER A 268 3.43 8.37 -4.96
N VAL A 269 3.36 9.69 -4.73
CA VAL A 269 2.75 10.31 -3.54
C VAL A 269 1.39 9.67 -3.24
N GLN A 270 0.53 9.51 -4.24
CA GLN A 270 -0.81 8.96 -4.07
C GLN A 270 -0.83 7.49 -3.59
N LYS A 271 0.14 6.67 -4.01
CA LYS A 271 0.24 5.23 -3.64
C LYS A 271 0.91 5.04 -2.28
N CYS A 272 1.96 5.80 -1.99
CA CYS A 272 2.63 5.77 -0.69
C CYS A 272 1.76 6.39 0.43
N LEU A 273 0.99 7.45 0.15
CA LEU A 273 0.13 8.09 1.14
C LEU A 273 -0.99 7.18 1.67
N SER A 274 -1.52 6.27 0.84
CA SER A 274 -2.53 5.29 1.29
C SER A 274 -1.90 4.09 2.01
N SER A 275 -0.75 3.62 1.53
CA SER A 275 -0.17 2.34 1.97
C SER A 275 0.53 2.38 3.32
N TYR A 276 1.21 3.48 3.67
CA TYR A 276 1.86 3.66 4.99
C TYR A 276 0.87 3.93 6.14
N ALA A 277 -0.40 4.04 5.79
CA ALA A 277 -1.42 4.67 6.59
C ALA A 277 -2.33 3.65 7.28
N LEU A 278 -2.49 2.47 6.68
CA LEU A 278 -3.34 1.38 7.15
C LEU A 278 -2.69 0.60 8.29
N ALA A 279 -3.13 0.88 9.52
CA ALA A 279 -3.12 -0.03 10.66
C ALA A 279 -4.21 0.42 11.66
#